data_AF-A0A0G0L1J2-F1
#
_entry.id   AF-A0A0G0L1J2-F1
#
_cell.length_a   1.000
_cell.length_b   1.000
_cell.length_c   1.000
_cell.angle_alpha   90.00
_cell.angle_beta   90.00
_cell.angle_gamma   90.00
#
_symmetry.space_group_name_H-M   'P 1'
#
loop_
_entity.id
_entity.type
_entity.pdbx_description
1 polymer ?
#
loop_
_entity_poly.entity_id
_entity_poly.type
_entity_poly.pdbx_seq_one_letter_code
_entity_poly.pdbx_strand_id
1 'polypeptide(L)' 'MQKIATYVFIYASIAFGVIGLSLALIGGPNDNMEPNTTLLRLLMTTVFIILPSFALSIAGKYLNDKS' A
#
# COMPACT_ATOMS: atom_id res chain seq x y z
N MET A 1 -11.64 -11.87 -11.71
CA MET A 1 -11.71 -10.58 -10.98
C MET A 1 -10.96 -10.64 -9.64
N GLN A 2 -11.33 -11.55 -8.72
CA GLN A 2 -10.72 -11.61 -7.38
C GLN A 2 -9.20 -11.87 -7.36
N LYS A 3 -8.70 -12.86 -8.14
CA LYS A 3 -7.26 -13.18 -8.21
C LYS A 3 -6.40 -11.94 -8.56
N ILE A 4 -6.87 -11.12 -9.50
CA ILE A 4 -6.17 -9.90 -9.94
C ILE A 4 -6.12 -8.87 -8.80
N ALA A 5 -7.22 -8.64 -8.10
CA ALA A 5 -7.26 -7.74 -6.95
C ALA A 5 -6.31 -8.19 -5.82
N THR A 6 -6.21 -9.51 -5.59
CA THR A 6 -5.27 -10.07 -4.61
C THR A 6 -3.81 -9.85 -5.04
N TYR A 7 -3.47 -10.04 -6.31
CA TYR A 7 -2.11 -9.77 -6.80
C TYR A 7 -1.76 -8.28 -6.68
N VAL A 8 -2.67 -7.38 -7.08
CA VAL A 8 -2.47 -5.93 -6.95
C VAL A 8 -2.28 -5.52 -5.49
N PHE A 9 -3.07 -6.09 -4.57
CA PHE A 9 -2.92 -5.87 -3.13
C PHE A 9 -1.53 -6.30 -2.62
N ILE A 10 -1.03 -7.46 -3.06
CA ILE A 10 0.29 -7.98 -2.66
C ILE A 10 1.41 -7.05 -3.14
N TYR A 11 1.42 -6.69 -4.43
CA TYR A 11 2.44 -5.79 -4.98
C TYR A 11 2.39 -4.40 -4.33
N ALA A 12 1.20 -3.86 -4.08
CA ALA A 12 1.03 -2.57 -3.41
C ALA A 12 1.51 -2.63 -1.94
N SER A 13 1.25 -3.74 -1.23
CA SER A 13 1.71 -3.94 0.14
C SER A 13 3.23 -4.06 0.24
N ILE A 14 3.87 -4.77 -0.70
CA ILE A 14 5.32 -4.86 -0.79
C ILE A 14 5.94 -3.48 -1.06
N ALA A 15 5.37 -2.73 -2.02
CA ALA A 15 5.82 -1.37 -2.33
C ALA A 15 5.66 -0.42 -1.13
N PHE A 16 4.52 -0.46 -0.43
CA PHE A 16 4.31 0.29 0.80
C PHE A 16 5.35 -0.04 1.87
N GLY A 17 5.68 -1.33 2.05
CA GLY A 17 6.71 -1.77 2.98
C GLY A 17 8.11 -1.22 2.64
N VAL A 18 8.50 -1.27 1.36
CA VAL A 18 9.79 -0.74 0.89
C VAL A 18 9.87 0.77 1.04
N ILE A 19 8.80 1.50 0.68
CA ILE A 19 8.73 2.96 0.79
C ILE A 19 8.74 3.37 2.27
N GLY A 20 7.94 2.71 3.12
CA GLY A 20 7.88 2.97 4.56
C GLY A 20 9.21 2.69 5.25
N LEU A 21 9.88 1.59 4.90
CA LEU A 21 11.21 1.27 5.42
C LEU A 21 12.25 2.30 4.99
N SER A 22 12.22 2.74 3.73
CA SER A 22 13.10 3.81 3.23
C SER A 22 12.88 5.12 4.00
N LEU A 23 11.64 5.46 4.32
CA LEU A 23 11.28 6.64 5.11
C LEU A 23 11.82 6.53 6.54
N ALA A 24 11.71 5.35 7.17
CA ALA A 24 12.22 5.09 8.51
C ALA A 24 13.76 5.12 8.59
N LEU A 25 14.45 4.65 7.55
CA LEU A 25 15.92 4.65 7.47
C LEU A 25 16.50 6.03 7.16
N ILE A 26 15.81 6.82 6.33
CA ILE A 26 16.27 8.16 5.91
C ILE A 26 15.87 9.23 6.96
N GLY A 27 14.73 9.08 7.64
CA GLY A 27 14.20 10.01 8.63
C GLY A 27 14.78 9.86 10.06
N GLY A 28 16.08 9.57 10.19
CA GLY A 28 16.77 9.49 11.48
C GLY A 28 16.88 10.84 12.21
N PRO A 29 17.23 10.86 13.52
CA PRO A 29 17.10 11.99 14.45
C PRO A 29 17.91 13.26 14.14
N ASN A 30 18.54 13.37 12.97
CA ASN A 30 19.13 14.61 12.50
C ASN A 30 18.05 15.46 11.82
N ASP A 31 17.39 16.28 12.65
CA ASP A 31 16.28 17.22 12.37
C ASP A 31 16.49 18.25 11.24
N ASN A 32 17.53 18.15 10.41
CA ASN A 32 17.84 19.11 9.35
C ASN A 32 17.52 18.62 7.93
N MET A 33 16.98 17.41 7.77
CA MET A 33 16.38 16.98 6.50
C MET A 33 14.87 17.05 6.66
N GLU A 34 14.21 18.01 5.99
CA GLU A 34 12.75 18.02 5.89
C GLU A 34 12.27 16.61 5.52
N PRO A 35 11.29 16.03 6.26
CA PRO A 35 10.77 14.72 5.94
C PRO A 35 10.32 14.75 4.50
N ASN A 36 10.98 13.96 3.66
CA ASN A 36 10.89 14.08 2.20
C ASN A 36 9.42 13.94 1.77
N THR A 37 8.75 15.07 1.56
CA THR A 37 7.29 15.17 1.48
C THR A 37 6.74 14.32 0.32
N THR A 38 7.58 14.09 -0.68
CA THR A 38 7.34 13.16 -1.79
C THR A 38 7.21 11.70 -1.33
N LEU A 39 8.08 11.21 -0.44
CA LEU A 39 8.01 9.85 0.11
C LEU A 39 6.77 9.65 0.98
N LEU A 40 6.43 10.64 1.80
CA LEU A 40 5.21 10.61 2.63
C LEU A 40 3.94 10.58 1.75
N ARG A 41 3.93 11.38 0.67
CA ARG A 41 2.81 11.42 -0.28
C ARG A 41 2.69 10.11 -1.06
N LEU A 42 3.81 9.52 -1.48
CA LEU A 42 3.84 8.17 -2.09
C LEU A 42 3.28 7.11 -1.14
N LEU A 43 3.68 7.16 0.14
CA LEU A 43 3.22 6.25 1.17
C LEU A 43 1.69 6.33 1.35
N MET A 44 1.14 7.54 1.42
CA MET A 44 -0.32 7.73 1.48
C MET A 44 -1.02 7.25 0.20
N THR A 45 -0.49 7.54 -0.98
CA THR A 45 -1.06 7.03 -2.24
C THR A 45 -1.10 5.50 -2.27
N THR A 46 -0.06 4.81 -1.79
CA THR A 46 -0.07 3.34 -1.72
C THR A 46 -1.15 2.81 -0.77
N VAL A 47 -1.43 3.48 0.36
CA VAL A 47 -2.53 3.09 1.26
C VAL A 47 -3.88 3.18 0.56
N PHE A 48 -4.11 4.25 -0.21
CA PHE A 48 -5.32 4.42 -1.01
C PHE A 48 -5.49 3.39 -2.13
N ILE A 49 -4.43 2.67 -2.53
CA ILE A 49 -4.52 1.58 -3.52
C ILE A 49 -4.73 0.24 -2.82
N ILE A 50 -4.06 0.01 -1.68
CA ILE A 50 -4.14 -1.20 -0.87
C ILE A 50 -5.57 -1.43 -0.36
N LEU A 51 -6.20 -0.40 0.21
CA LEU A 51 -7.53 -0.50 0.82
C LEU A 51 -8.65 -0.92 -0.17
N PRO A 52 -8.85 -0.23 -1.32
CA PRO A 52 -9.84 -0.65 -2.30
C PRO A 52 -9.48 -1.98 -2.98
N SER A 53 -8.20 -2.29 -3.18
CA SER A 53 -7.79 -3.62 -3.69
C SER A 53 -8.16 -4.74 -2.73
N PHE A 54 -8.00 -4.51 -1.42
CA PHE A 54 -8.41 -5.44 -0.37
C PHE A 54 -9.94 -5.60 -0.33
N ALA A 55 -10.68 -4.50 -0.33
CA ALA A 55 -12.14 -4.50 -0.35
C ALA A 55 -12.70 -5.25 -1.57
N LEU A 56 -12.12 -5.02 -2.76
CA LEU A 56 -12.50 -5.68 -4.00
C LEU A 56 -12.17 -7.19 -3.97
N SER A 57 -11.03 -7.57 -3.39
CA SER A 57 -10.64 -8.98 -3.19
C SER A 57 -11.63 -9.71 -2.27
N ILE A 58 -12.12 -9.06 -1.21
CA ILE A 58 -13.13 -9.63 -0.32
C ILE A 58 -14.50 -9.69 -1.01
N ALA A 59 -14.96 -8.61 -1.62
CA ALA A 59 -16.22 -8.57 -2.34
C ALA A 59 -16.30 -9.63 -3.46
N GLY A 60 -15.20 -9.80 -4.21
CA GLY A 60 -15.08 -10.86 -5.22
C GLY A 60 -15.20 -12.27 -4.63
N LYS A 61 -14.71 -12.50 -3.40
CA LYS A 61 -14.86 -13.78 -2.71
C LYS A 61 -16.31 -14.06 -2.35
N TYR A 62 -16.99 -13.07 -1.77
CA TYR A 62 -18.39 -13.20 -1.36
C TYR A 62 -19.36 -13.36 -2.53
N LEU A 63 -19.07 -12.76 -3.69
CA LEU A 63 -19.90 -12.91 -4.89
C LEU A 63 -19.70 -14.26 -5.58
N ASN A 64 -18.50 -14.84 -5.51
CA ASN A 64 -18.18 -16.11 -6.15
C ASN A 64 -18.62 -17.34 -5.32
N ASP A 65 -18.80 -17.17 -4.01
CA ASP A 65 -19.32 -18.22 -3.09
C ASP A 65 -20.85 -18.38 -3.20
N LYS A 66 -21.54 -17.43 -3.83
CA LYS A 66 -23.01 -17.38 -3.97
C LYS A 66 -23.53 -17.90 -5.32
N SER A 67 -22.68 -18.46 -6.18
CA SER A 67 -23.07 -18.98 -7.50
C SER A 67 -22.85 -20.48 -7.62
#